data_AF-A0A2B9DUE3-F1
#
_entry.id   AF-A0A2B9DUE3-F1
#
_cell.length_a   1.000
_cell.length_b   1.000
_cell.length_c   1.000
_cell.angle_alpha   90.00
_cell.angle_beta   90.00
_cell.angle_gamma   90.00
#
_symmetry.space_group_name_H-M   'P 1'
#
loop_
_entity.id
_entity.type
_entity.pdbx_description
1 polymer ?
#
loop_
_entity_poly.entity_id
_entity_poly.type
_entity_poly.pdbx_seq_one_letter_code
_entity_poly.pdbx_strand_id
1 'polypeptide(L)'
;MSSYDTIKDNYKVTDGNGYWNWKGTNPEDWIHGAAVAAKQDYPGIVNDNTKDWFVKAAVSQEYADKWRAEVTPMTGTRLMDAQRVTAGYIQLWFDTYGNR
;
A
#
# COMPACT_ATOMS: atom_id res chain seq x y z
N MET A 1 -11.49 -7.04 14.56
CA MET A 1 -10.85 -7.37 13.28
C MET A 1 -10.63 -6.06 12.54
N SER A 2 -9.40 -5.72 12.14
CA SER A 2 -9.12 -4.45 11.46
C SER A 2 -9.69 -4.47 10.04
N SER A 3 -10.12 -3.32 9.50
CA SER A 3 -10.69 -3.23 8.14
C SER A 3 -9.72 -3.70 7.05
N TYR A 4 -8.41 -3.64 7.31
CA TYR A 4 -7.35 -4.12 6.44
C TYR A 4 -7.42 -5.64 6.18
N ASP A 5 -7.58 -6.43 7.25
CA ASP A 5 -7.55 -7.90 7.16
C ASP A 5 -8.74 -8.45 6.38
N THR A 6 -9.83 -7.70 6.31
CA THR A 6 -11.05 -8.08 5.59
C THR A 6 -11.04 -7.75 4.11
N ILE A 7 -10.19 -6.83 3.63
CA ILE A 7 -10.22 -6.37 2.23
C ILE A 7 -8.96 -6.72 1.42
N LYS A 8 -7.84 -7.06 2.08
CA LYS A 8 -6.55 -7.29 1.41
C LYS A 8 -6.60 -8.34 0.29
N ASP A 9 -7.42 -9.38 0.45
CA ASP A 9 -7.55 -10.44 -0.55
C ASP A 9 -8.18 -9.97 -1.87
N ASN A 10 -8.94 -8.86 -1.87
CA ASN A 10 -9.53 -8.28 -3.07
C ASN A 10 -8.50 -7.54 -3.95
N TYR A 11 -7.29 -7.29 -3.42
CA TYR A 11 -6.24 -6.51 -4.08
C TYR A 11 -5.00 -7.33 -4.43
N LYS A 12 -5.16 -8.65 -4.58
CA LYS A 12 -4.08 -9.52 -5.07
C LYS A 12 -3.71 -9.12 -6.50
N VAL A 13 -2.43 -8.89 -6.74
CA VAL A 13 -1.90 -8.78 -8.10
C VAL A 13 -1.90 -10.17 -8.71
N THR A 14 -2.61 -10.34 -9.83
CA THR A 14 -2.81 -11.63 -10.52
C THR A 14 -2.04 -11.74 -11.84
N ASP A 15 -1.18 -10.76 -12.12
CA ASP A 15 -0.26 -10.74 -13.25
C ASP A 15 1.21 -10.93 -12.80
N GLY A 16 2.11 -11.12 -13.76
CA GLY A 16 3.55 -11.30 -13.51
C GLY A 16 4.37 -10.01 -13.50
N ASN A 17 3.74 -8.82 -13.39
CA ASN A 17 4.40 -7.54 -13.63
C ASN A 17 4.89 -6.91 -12.31
N GLY A 18 5.96 -7.47 -11.73
CA GLY A 18 6.72 -6.78 -10.69
C GLY A 18 7.36 -5.49 -11.21
N TYR A 19 7.73 -4.58 -10.31
CA TYR A 19 8.52 -3.41 -10.69
C TYR A 19 10.00 -3.81 -10.84
N TRP A 20 10.29 -4.53 -11.93
CA TRP A 20 11.64 -4.98 -12.28
C TRP A 20 12.54 -3.78 -12.55
N ASN A 21 13.73 -3.75 -11.94
CA ASN A 21 14.69 -2.64 -12.05
C ASN A 21 14.05 -1.26 -11.80
N TRP A 22 13.12 -1.19 -10.83
CA TRP A 22 12.35 0.03 -10.56
C TRP A 22 13.22 1.24 -10.22
N LYS A 23 14.27 0.96 -9.45
CA LYS A 23 15.32 1.92 -9.07
C LYS A 23 16.67 1.31 -9.45
N GLY A 24 17.76 1.99 -9.07
CA GLY A 24 19.11 1.47 -9.22
C GLY A 24 19.39 0.23 -8.37
N THR A 25 20.65 -0.16 -8.32
CA THR A 25 21.10 -1.32 -7.54
C THR A 25 21.21 -1.03 -6.04
N ASN A 26 21.16 0.24 -5.62
CA ASN A 26 21.18 0.60 -4.21
C ASN A 26 19.82 0.30 -3.57
N PRO A 27 19.73 -0.62 -2.59
CA PRO A 27 18.47 -0.92 -1.91
C PRO A 27 17.85 0.29 -1.21
N GLU A 28 18.64 1.29 -0.80
CA GLU A 28 18.11 2.51 -0.17
C GLU A 28 17.20 3.30 -1.12
N ASP A 29 17.48 3.31 -2.42
CA ASP A 29 16.66 4.01 -3.41
C ASP A 29 15.27 3.37 -3.56
N TRP A 30 15.19 2.05 -3.38
CA TRP A 30 13.92 1.30 -3.39
C TRP A 30 13.08 1.65 -2.17
N ILE A 31 13.68 1.62 -0.99
CA ILE A 31 13.00 1.97 0.26
C ILE A 31 12.54 3.44 0.22
N HIS A 32 13.43 4.35 -0.20
CA HIS A 32 13.11 5.76 -0.34
C HIS A 32 11.99 5.99 -1.35
N GLY A 33 12.10 5.40 -2.54
CA GLY A 33 11.08 5.53 -3.57
C GLY A 33 9.71 5.04 -3.10
N ALA A 34 9.66 3.89 -2.41
CA ALA A 34 8.42 3.34 -1.88
C ALA A 34 7.82 4.24 -0.80
N ALA A 35 8.65 4.81 0.08
CA ALA A 35 8.23 5.77 1.09
C ALA A 35 7.70 7.07 0.47
N VAL A 36 8.33 7.58 -0.60
CA VAL A 36 7.86 8.76 -1.33
C VAL A 36 6.47 8.53 -1.92
N ALA A 37 6.27 7.42 -2.62
CA ALA A 37 4.96 7.07 -3.19
C ALA A 37 3.89 6.88 -2.10
N ALA A 38 4.23 6.19 -1.00
CA ALA A 38 3.32 6.02 0.13
C ALA A 38 2.93 7.36 0.80
N LYS A 39 3.88 8.29 0.92
CA LYS A 39 3.62 9.61 1.51
C LYS A 39 2.75 10.49 0.62
N GLN A 40 2.89 10.40 -0.70
CA GLN A 40 2.02 11.13 -1.65
C GLN A 40 0.55 10.74 -1.46
N ASP A 41 0.31 9.47 -1.16
CA ASP A 41 -1.03 8.89 -1.03
C ASP A 41 -1.64 9.03 0.38
N TYR A 42 -0.86 9.52 1.34
CA TYR A 42 -1.27 9.71 2.73
C TYR A 42 -2.59 10.51 2.90
N PRO A 43 -2.83 11.64 2.18
CA PRO A 43 -4.08 12.39 2.30
C PRO A 43 -5.32 11.61 1.85
N GLY A 44 -5.17 10.59 1.01
CA GLY A 44 -6.25 9.70 0.58
C GLY A 44 -6.70 8.72 1.67
N ILE A 45 -5.97 8.62 2.79
CA ILE A 45 -6.30 7.78 3.94
C ILE A 45 -6.56 8.65 5.17
N VAL A 46 -5.67 9.61 5.44
CA VAL A 46 -5.73 10.47 6.61
C VAL A 46 -6.00 11.91 6.18
N ASN A 47 -7.25 12.32 6.33
CA ASN A 47 -7.71 13.68 6.06
C ASN A 47 -8.79 14.07 7.10
N ASP A 48 -9.29 15.29 7.02
CA ASP A 48 -10.23 15.81 8.02
C ASP A 48 -11.55 15.04 8.02
N ASN A 49 -12.02 14.56 6.86
CA ASN A 49 -13.24 13.73 6.79
C ASN A 49 -13.04 12.38 7.47
N THR A 50 -11.94 11.67 7.14
CA THR A 50 -11.71 10.34 7.73
C THR A 50 -11.46 10.41 9.23
N LYS A 51 -10.80 11.47 9.72
CA LYS A 51 -10.66 11.74 11.15
C LYS A 51 -12.01 12.01 11.83
N ASP A 52 -12.83 12.89 11.26
CA ASP A 52 -14.16 13.22 11.80
C ASP A 52 -15.07 11.99 11.88
N TRP A 53 -15.15 11.24 10.78
CA TRP A 53 -15.96 10.02 10.71
C TRP A 53 -15.43 8.93 11.63
N PHE A 54 -14.11 8.82 11.79
CA PHE A 54 -13.52 7.88 12.76
C PHE A 54 -13.94 8.21 14.20
N VAL A 55 -13.95 9.48 14.60
CA VAL A 55 -14.42 9.88 15.94
C VAL A 55 -15.92 9.58 16.12
N LYS A 56 -16.74 9.90 15.12
CA LYS A 56 -18.19 9.65 15.15
C LYS A 56 -18.54 8.16 15.10
N ALA A 57 -17.65 7.32 14.58
CA ALA A 57 -17.81 5.87 14.55
C ALA A 57 -17.92 5.24 15.95
N ALA A 58 -17.45 5.92 17.00
CA ALA A 58 -17.57 5.47 18.39
C ALA A 58 -19.04 5.29 18.84
N VAL A 59 -19.97 6.01 18.22
CA VAL A 59 -21.40 6.00 18.57
C VAL A 59 -22.33 5.70 17.40
N SER A 60 -21.79 5.53 16.19
CA SER A 60 -22.59 5.29 14.98
C SER A 60 -21.88 4.41 13.97
N GLN A 61 -22.51 3.27 13.65
CA GLN A 61 -22.00 2.33 12.65
C GLN A 61 -21.96 2.96 11.24
N GLU A 62 -22.87 3.88 10.92
CA GLU A 62 -22.89 4.57 9.62
C GLU A 62 -21.57 5.30 9.37
N TYR A 63 -21.04 6.01 10.37
CA TYR A 63 -19.75 6.69 10.26
C TYR A 63 -18.59 5.71 10.23
N ALA A 64 -18.72 4.57 10.92
CA ALA A 64 -17.75 3.48 10.83
C ALA A 64 -17.65 2.94 9.40
N ASP A 65 -18.76 2.81 8.70
CA ASP A 65 -18.78 2.33 7.32
C ASP A 65 -18.29 3.41 6.34
N LYS A 66 -18.62 4.69 6.57
CA LYS A 66 -18.11 5.82 5.76
C LYS A 66 -16.60 5.90 5.72
N TRP A 67 -15.93 5.95 6.88
CA TRP A 67 -14.46 6.09 6.87
C TRP A 67 -13.79 4.84 6.30
N ARG A 68 -14.33 3.64 6.53
CA ARG A 68 -13.80 2.40 5.94
C ARG A 68 -13.92 2.41 4.42
N ALA A 69 -15.08 2.81 3.89
CA ALA A 69 -15.30 2.91 2.45
C ALA A 69 -14.37 3.95 1.81
N GLU A 70 -14.19 5.11 2.45
CA GLU A 70 -13.35 6.20 1.95
C GLU A 70 -11.89 5.81 1.78
N VAL A 71 -11.32 5.10 2.76
CA VAL A 71 -9.89 4.72 2.73
C VAL A 71 -9.60 3.49 1.85
N THR A 72 -10.64 2.74 1.47
CA THR A 72 -10.52 1.45 0.78
C THR A 72 -9.83 1.56 -0.60
N PRO A 73 -10.20 2.50 -1.49
CA PRO A 73 -9.53 2.66 -2.78
C PRO A 73 -8.02 2.89 -2.64
N MET A 74 -7.62 3.81 -1.76
CA MET A 74 -6.21 4.14 -1.58
C MET A 74 -5.44 2.99 -0.92
N THR A 75 -6.06 2.31 0.05
CA THR A 75 -5.49 1.10 0.67
C THR A 75 -5.22 0.02 -0.39
N GLY A 76 -6.17 -0.20 -1.30
CA GLY A 76 -6.04 -1.16 -2.39
C GLY A 76 -4.87 -0.84 -3.33
N THR A 77 -4.76 0.43 -3.76
CA THR A 77 -3.63 0.91 -4.58
C THR A 77 -2.30 0.66 -3.89
N ARG A 78 -2.18 1.05 -2.60
CA ARG A 78 -0.94 0.86 -1.83
C ARG A 78 -0.58 -0.62 -1.65
N LEU A 79 -1.57 -1.49 -1.47
CA LEU A 79 -1.36 -2.94 -1.38
C LEU A 79 -0.84 -3.54 -2.69
N MET A 80 -1.40 -3.14 -3.84
CA MET A 80 -0.93 -3.60 -5.15
C MET A 80 0.49 -3.10 -5.44
N ASP A 81 0.78 -1.83 -5.14
CA ASP A 81 2.12 -1.28 -5.29
C ASP A 81 3.15 -2.00 -4.42
N ALA A 82 2.80 -2.28 -3.15
CA ALA A 82 3.68 -3.03 -2.26
C ALA A 82 4.03 -4.42 -2.84
N GLN A 83 3.06 -5.16 -3.38
CA GLN A 83 3.32 -6.45 -4.04
C GLN A 83 4.30 -6.31 -5.21
N ARG A 84 4.10 -5.30 -6.08
CA ARG A 84 4.95 -5.08 -7.26
C ARG A 84 6.36 -4.62 -6.87
N VAL A 85 6.50 -3.73 -5.89
CA VAL A 85 7.80 -3.28 -5.37
C VAL A 85 8.56 -4.45 -4.73
N THR A 86 7.90 -5.25 -3.90
CA THR A 86 8.53 -6.40 -3.23
C THR A 86 9.02 -7.44 -4.23
N ALA A 87 8.22 -7.76 -5.25
CA ALA A 87 8.66 -8.65 -6.33
C ALA A 87 9.95 -8.13 -6.99
N GLY A 88 9.97 -6.85 -7.39
CA GLY A 88 11.15 -6.22 -7.98
C GLY A 88 12.38 -6.20 -7.06
N TYR A 89 12.16 -5.97 -5.76
CA TYR A 89 13.25 -5.91 -4.78
C TYR A 89 13.88 -7.29 -4.51
N ILE A 90 13.06 -8.35 -4.47
CA ILE A 90 13.55 -9.74 -4.39
C ILE A 90 14.37 -10.07 -5.63
N GLN A 91 13.90 -9.69 -6.82
CA GLN A 91 14.65 -9.87 -8.06
C GLN A 91 16.01 -9.16 -8.02
N LEU A 92 16.05 -7.89 -7.58
CA LEU A 92 17.30 -7.14 -7.38
C LEU A 92 18.27 -7.91 -6.48
N TRP A 93 17.77 -8.46 -5.37
CA TRP A 93 18.60 -9.19 -4.41
C TRP A 93 19.27 -10.42 -5.05
N PHE A 94 18.49 -11.24 -5.77
CA PHE A 94 19.04 -12.38 -6.50
C PHE A 94 19.98 -11.96 -7.63
N ASP A 95 19.69 -10.88 -8.33
CA ASP A 95 20.59 -10.36 -9.38
C ASP A 95 21.91 -9.83 -8.82
N THR A 96 21.91 -9.36 -7.57
CA THR A 96 23.09 -8.83 -6.88
C THR A 96 23.95 -9.93 -6.25
N TYR A 97 23.33 -10.95 -5.66
CA TYR A 97 24.02 -11.93 -4.82
C TYR A 97 23.93 -13.38 -5.31
N GLY A 98 23.12 -13.66 -6.32
CA GLY A 98 22.81 -15.01 -6.78
C GLY A 98 23.92 -15.71 -7.56
N ASN A 99 25.14 -15.16 -7.60
CA ASN A 99 26.28 -15.68 -8.37
C ASN A 99 25.89 -16.06 -9.81
N ARG A 100 25.73 -15.04 -10.67
CA ARG A 100 25.55 -15.22 -12.11
C ARG A 100 26.77 -15.81 -12.78
#